data_AF-A0A7S2PK33-F1
#
_entry.id   AF-A0A7S2PK33-F1
#
_cell.length_a   1.000
_cell.length_b   1.000
_cell.length_c   1.000
_cell.angle_alpha   90.00
_cell.angle_beta   90.00
_cell.angle_gamma   90.00
#
_symmetry.space_group_name_H-M   'P 1'
#
loop_
_entity.id
_entity.type
_entity.pdbx_description
1 polymer ?
#
loop_
_entity_poly.entity_id
_entity_poly.type
_entity_poly.pdbx_seq_one_letter_code
_entity_poly.pdbx_strand_id
1 'polypeptide(L)'
;METNAAGQVMSSAQIRDERIRKGYCGTCHVKSNPTKCFEIKKRFGGLQRKIIPLTVAGEACNGVCLRCHPDKDPNPIRVQKANSERGLNGNRLPTSNNIPQANHSSAPPVLQQVPLDISGCDVEIVEEITQNLFGQ
;
A
#
# COMPACT_ATOMS: atom_id res chain seq x y z
N MET A 1 22.49 10.19 -1.31
CA MET A 1 23.24 9.00 -0.86
C MET A 1 23.10 9.00 0.65
N GLU A 2 22.56 7.95 1.25
CA GLU A 2 22.47 7.84 2.71
C GLU A 2 23.60 6.92 3.19
N THR A 3 24.22 7.26 4.32
CA THR A 3 25.27 6.47 4.94
C THR A 3 24.78 5.90 6.27
N ASN A 4 25.28 4.71 6.63
CA ASN A 4 25.03 4.13 7.94
C ASN A 4 25.90 4.80 9.02
N ALA A 5 25.74 4.37 10.28
CA ALA A 5 26.53 4.89 11.41
C ALA A 5 28.05 4.66 11.28
N ALA A 6 28.47 3.71 10.44
CA ALA A 6 29.87 3.44 10.12
C ALA A 6 30.38 4.24 8.89
N GLY A 7 29.58 5.16 8.36
CA GLY A 7 29.93 5.98 7.20
C GLY A 7 29.84 5.26 5.85
N GLN A 8 29.34 4.02 5.82
CA GLN A 8 29.20 3.25 4.58
C GLN A 8 27.92 3.61 3.84
N VAL A 9 28.00 3.69 2.51
CA VAL A 9 26.86 3.96 1.64
C VAL A 9 25.85 2.82 1.73
N MET A 10 24.60 3.16 2.01
CA MET A 10 23.51 2.19 2.05
C MET A 10 22.88 2.01 0.66
N SER A 11 22.58 0.76 0.33
CA SER A 11 21.74 0.42 -0.82
C SER A 11 20.29 0.91 -0.61
N SER A 12 19.54 1.05 -1.70
CA SER A 12 18.12 1.42 -1.64
C SER A 12 17.28 0.45 -0.79
N ALA A 13 17.59 -0.86 -0.85
CA ALA A 13 16.95 -1.89 -0.04
C ALA A 13 17.24 -1.68 1.46
N GLN A 14 18.50 -1.47 1.84
CA GLN A 14 18.88 -1.22 3.23
C GLN A 14 18.24 0.05 3.78
N ILE A 15 18.15 1.11 2.97
CA ILE A 15 17.45 2.35 3.34
C ILE A 15 15.96 2.06 3.60
N ARG A 16 15.32 1.31 2.72
CA ARG A 16 13.91 0.93 2.86
C ARG A 16 13.67 0.11 4.13
N ASP A 17 14.49 -0.91 4.38
CA ASP A 17 14.33 -1.77 5.55
C ASP A 17 14.55 -1.01 6.86
N GLU A 18 15.54 -0.12 6.88
CA GLU A 18 15.81 0.78 7.99
C GLU A 18 14.62 1.69 8.29
N ARG A 19 13.98 2.24 7.26
CA ARG A 19 12.77 3.07 7.38
C ARG A 19 11.61 2.27 7.96
N ILE A 20 11.31 1.10 7.38
CA ILE A 20 10.22 0.23 7.83
C ILE A 20 10.43 -0.15 9.31
N ARG A 21 11.66 -0.52 9.67
CA ARG A 21 12.02 -0.89 11.05
C ARG A 21 11.81 0.25 12.06
N LYS A 22 11.94 1.50 11.61
CA LYS A 22 11.70 2.71 12.40
C LYS A 22 10.24 3.20 12.34
N GLY A 23 9.37 2.52 11.58
CA GLY A 23 7.96 2.87 11.41
C GLY A 23 7.67 3.91 10.32
N TYR A 24 8.62 4.16 9.42
CA TYR A 24 8.46 5.07 8.29
C TYR A 24 8.05 4.32 7.01
N CYS A 25 7.47 5.06 6.09
CA CYS A 25 7.12 4.59 4.76
C CYS A 25 8.38 4.11 3.99
N GLY A 26 8.34 2.87 3.51
CA GLY A 26 9.43 2.27 2.73
C GLY A 26 9.43 2.67 1.24
N THR A 27 8.37 3.31 0.74
CA THR A 27 8.21 3.68 -0.67
C THR A 27 8.37 5.18 -0.94
N CYS A 28 8.39 6.01 0.11
CA CYS A 28 8.74 7.43 -0.05
C CYS A 28 10.12 7.56 -0.71
N HIS A 29 10.24 8.47 -1.67
CA HIS A 29 11.50 8.70 -2.38
C HIS A 29 12.65 8.97 -1.40
N VAL A 30 13.84 8.43 -1.69
CA VAL A 30 14.98 8.46 -0.76
C VAL A 30 15.36 9.89 -0.35
N LYS A 31 15.31 10.84 -1.30
CA LYS A 31 15.62 12.27 -1.08
C LYS A 31 14.54 13.06 -0.34
N SER A 32 13.38 12.46 -0.06
CA SER A 32 12.27 13.13 0.63
C SER A 32 12.22 12.70 2.09
N ASN A 33 11.73 13.59 2.97
CA ASN A 33 11.39 13.21 4.34
C ASN A 33 10.31 12.12 4.30
N PRO A 34 10.61 10.87 4.74
CA PRO A 34 9.65 9.79 4.66
C PRO A 34 8.54 9.99 5.69
N THR A 35 7.31 9.67 5.34
CA THR A 35 6.17 9.77 6.27
C THR A 35 6.27 8.71 7.36
N LYS A 36 5.95 9.09 8.60
CA LYS A 36 5.82 8.15 9.70
C LYS A 36 4.45 7.47 9.64
N CYS A 37 4.44 6.17 9.39
CA CYS A 37 3.23 5.36 9.22
C CYS A 37 2.89 4.53 10.46
N PHE A 38 3.91 4.18 11.25
CA PHE A 38 3.75 3.33 12.41
C PHE A 38 4.50 3.89 13.62
N GLU A 39 3.93 3.69 14.81
CA GLU A 39 4.66 3.82 16.07
C GLU A 39 5.14 2.44 16.50
N ILE A 40 6.44 2.30 16.75
CA ILE A 40 7.07 1.05 17.16
C ILE A 40 7.37 1.12 18.66
N LYS A 41 6.55 0.46 19.48
CA LYS A 41 6.77 0.37 20.94
C LYS A 41 7.51 -0.92 21.27
N LYS A 42 8.63 -0.81 22.00
CA LYS A 42 9.29 -1.98 22.58
C LYS A 42 8.50 -2.43 23.81
N ARG A 43 8.21 -3.72 23.92
CA ARG A 43 7.63 -4.32 25.14
C ARG A 43 8.74 -4.66 26.13
N PHE A 44 8.34 -4.93 27.38
CA PHE A 44 9.24 -5.25 28.48
C PHE A 44 10.18 -6.40 28.09
N GLY A 45 11.48 -6.24 28.33
CA GLY A 45 12.52 -7.19 27.91
C GLY A 45 13.04 -7.02 26.47
N GLY A 46 12.54 -6.06 25.68
CA GLY A 46 13.11 -5.70 24.37
C GLY A 46 12.93 -6.73 23.24
N LEU A 47 12.41 -7.92 23.56
CA LEU A 47 12.27 -9.04 22.64
C LEU A 47 11.10 -8.88 21.67
N GLN A 48 10.01 -8.25 22.11
CA GLN A 48 8.82 -8.03 21.29
C GLN A 48 8.63 -6.55 20.94
N ARG A 49 8.28 -6.29 19.68
CA ARG A 49 7.90 -4.96 19.18
C ARG A 49 6.41 -4.95 18.92
N LYS A 50 5.70 -3.96 19.48
CA LYS A 50 4.32 -3.66 19.13
C LYS A 50 4.33 -2.57 18.05
N ILE A 51 3.78 -2.89 16.88
CA ILE A 51 3.59 -1.95 15.77
C ILE A 51 2.18 -1.38 15.88
N ILE A 52 2.06 -0.06 15.90
CA ILE A 52 0.78 0.64 16.01
C ILE A 52 0.60 1.48 14.75
N PRO A 53 -0.45 1.23 13.93
CA PRO A 53 -0.71 2.03 12.75
C PRO A 53 -1.09 3.46 13.16
N LEU A 54 -0.52 4.44 12.47
CA LEU A 54 -0.83 5.85 12.70
C LEU A 54 -1.86 6.37 11.69
N THR A 55 -2.66 7.30 12.17
CA THR A 55 -3.57 8.11 11.35
C THR A 55 -3.27 9.58 11.62
N VAL A 56 -2.63 10.22 10.64
CA VAL A 56 -2.24 11.63 10.65
C VAL A 56 -2.82 12.23 9.38
N ALA A 57 -3.74 13.18 9.54
CA ALA A 57 -4.53 13.69 8.43
C ALA A 57 -3.64 14.24 7.30
N GLY A 58 -3.74 13.67 6.10
CA GLY A 58 -2.97 14.08 4.91
C GLY A 58 -1.56 13.49 4.82
N GLU A 59 -1.12 12.74 5.84
CA GLU A 59 0.18 12.06 5.84
C GLU A 59 0.02 10.54 5.85
N ALA A 60 -0.73 10.00 6.81
CA ALA A 60 -0.94 8.56 6.97
C ALA A 60 -2.37 8.24 7.41
N CYS A 61 -2.92 7.13 6.96
CA CYS A 61 -4.24 6.63 7.39
C CYS A 61 -4.15 5.14 7.69
N ASN A 62 -4.37 4.74 8.94
CA ASN A 62 -4.25 3.34 9.40
C ASN A 62 -2.93 2.67 8.96
N GLY A 63 -1.81 3.41 9.03
CA GLY A 63 -0.50 2.90 8.62
C GLY A 63 -0.22 2.96 7.12
N VAL A 64 -1.17 3.40 6.30
CA VAL A 64 -0.95 3.66 4.87
C VAL A 64 -0.41 5.06 4.67
N CYS A 65 0.68 5.21 3.92
CA CYS A 65 1.23 6.52 3.56
C CYS A 65 0.38 7.21 2.49
N LEU A 66 -0.30 8.31 2.84
CA LEU A 66 -1.14 9.10 1.92
C LEU A 66 -0.31 9.91 0.91
N ARG A 67 0.98 10.15 1.18
CA ARG A 67 1.91 10.70 0.18
C ARG A 67 2.26 9.69 -0.91
N CYS A 68 2.20 8.39 -0.63
CA CYS A 68 2.42 7.37 -1.66
C CYS A 68 1.10 6.90 -2.27
N HIS A 69 0.05 6.80 -1.46
CA HIS A 69 -1.28 6.32 -1.79
C HIS A 69 -2.34 7.37 -1.44
N PRO A 70 -2.42 8.49 -2.19
CA PRO A 70 -3.40 9.53 -1.93
C PRO A 70 -4.84 9.05 -2.11
N ASP A 71 -5.06 8.00 -2.92
CA ASP A 71 -6.36 7.35 -3.13
C ASP A 71 -6.96 6.72 -1.86
N LYS A 72 -6.14 6.48 -0.84
CA LYS A 72 -6.55 5.90 0.44
C LYS A 72 -6.90 6.96 1.49
N ASP A 73 -6.83 8.26 1.16
CA ASP A 73 -7.24 9.31 2.08
C ASP A 73 -8.78 9.30 2.20
N PRO A 74 -9.35 9.16 3.42
CA PRO A 74 -10.79 9.20 3.62
C PRO A 74 -11.42 10.57 3.26
N ASN A 75 -10.60 11.62 3.13
CA ASN A 75 -11.07 12.96 2.77
C ASN A 75 -10.97 13.20 1.25
N PRO A 76 -12.08 13.20 0.51
CA PRO A 76 -12.08 13.32 -0.96
C PRO A 76 -11.52 14.66 -1.46
N ILE A 77 -11.60 15.74 -0.67
CA ILE A 77 -11.05 17.05 -1.02
C ILE A 77 -9.52 16.96 -1.13
N ARG A 78 -8.88 16.20 -0.22
CA ARG A 78 -7.43 16.02 -0.19
C ARG A 78 -6.94 15.12 -1.32
N VAL A 79 -7.72 14.09 -1.66
CA VAL A 79 -7.47 13.21 -2.82
C VAL A 79 -7.43 14.03 -4.11
N GLN A 80 -8.43 14.88 -4.34
CA GLN A 80 -8.53 15.72 -5.54
C GLN A 80 -7.36 16.71 -5.67
N LYS A 81 -6.95 17.32 -4.55
CA LYS A 81 -5.78 18.21 -4.53
C LYS A 81 -4.49 17.46 -4.86
N ALA A 82 -4.26 16.33 -4.21
CA ALA A 82 -3.07 15.51 -4.44
C ALA A 82 -2.97 14.99 -5.88
N ASN A 83 -4.11 14.67 -6.51
CA ASN A 83 -4.17 14.25 -7.91
C ASN A 83 -3.91 15.41 -8.87
N SER A 84 -4.46 16.59 -8.57
CA SER A 84 -4.22 17.82 -9.35
C SER A 84 -2.75 18.23 -9.34
N GLU A 85 -2.10 18.17 -8.18
CA GLU A 85 -0.67 18.50 -8.02
C GLU A 85 0.26 17.50 -8.73
N ARG A 86 -0.19 16.26 -8.94
CA ARG A 86 0.57 15.22 -9.66
C ARG A 86 0.36 15.22 -11.17
N GLY A 87 -0.48 16.12 -11.69
CA GLY A 87 -0.70 16.21 -13.13
C GLY A 87 -1.35 14.98 -13.73
N LEU A 88 -2.24 14.28 -13.00
CA LEU A 88 -3.14 13.30 -13.61
C LEU A 88 -4.25 14.04 -14.39
N ASN A 89 -3.85 14.73 -15.47
CA ASN A 89 -4.73 15.00 -16.60
C ASN A 89 -4.90 13.69 -17.37
N GLY A 90 -5.65 12.77 -16.78
CA GLY A 90 -6.03 11.49 -17.39
C GLY A 90 -7.52 11.47 -17.64
N ASN A 91 -7.92 12.10 -18.74
CA ASN A 91 -9.20 11.90 -19.44
C ASN A 91 -10.47 12.30 -18.68
N ARG A 92 -10.99 13.48 -19.04
CA ARG A 92 -12.43 13.67 -19.18
C ARG A 92 -13.01 12.46 -19.91
N LEU A 93 -13.80 11.63 -19.24
CA LEU A 93 -14.89 10.96 -19.94
C LEU A 93 -15.92 12.06 -20.21
N PRO A 94 -16.23 12.43 -21.47
CA PRO A 94 -17.45 13.16 -21.71
C PRO A 94 -18.61 12.20 -21.41
N THR A 95 -19.49 12.62 -20.51
CA THR A 95 -20.80 12.02 -20.28
C THR A 95 -21.61 12.16 -21.57
N SER A 96 -21.43 11.25 -22.51
CA SER A 96 -22.27 11.17 -23.71
C SER A 96 -23.45 10.27 -23.41
N ASN A 97 -24.48 10.85 -22.80
CA ASN A 97 -25.83 10.31 -22.85
C ASN A 97 -26.32 10.45 -24.30
N ASN A 98 -26.30 9.37 -25.08
CA ASN A 98 -27.22 9.19 -26.20
C ASN A 98 -27.34 7.69 -26.53
N ILE A 99 -28.44 7.11 -26.05
CA ILE A 99 -28.99 5.84 -26.53
C ILE A 99 -29.56 6.10 -27.94
N PRO A 100 -29.35 5.18 -28.90
CA PRO A 100 -30.51 4.63 -29.59
C PRO A 100 -30.51 3.10 -29.56
N GLN A 101 -31.70 2.59 -29.26
CA GLN A 101 -32.13 1.22 -29.26
C GLN A 101 -32.24 0.69 -30.71
N ALA A 102 -31.66 -0.48 -31.01
CA ALA A 102 -32.04 -1.28 -32.17
C ALA A 102 -31.75 -2.78 -31.91
N ASN A 103 -32.83 -3.55 -31.80
CA ASN A 103 -32.84 -5.00 -31.80
C ASN A 103 -32.36 -5.55 -33.16
N HIS A 104 -31.75 -6.74 -33.20
CA HIS A 104 -32.22 -7.91 -33.96
C HIS A 104 -31.28 -9.12 -33.74
N SER A 105 -31.91 -10.28 -33.56
CA SER A 105 -31.40 -11.58 -33.09
C SER A 105 -30.50 -12.34 -34.06
N SER A 106 -29.61 -13.20 -33.55
CA SER A 106 -29.48 -14.66 -33.85
C SER A 106 -28.17 -15.24 -33.24
N ALA A 107 -28.28 -16.30 -32.43
CA ALA A 107 -27.19 -17.08 -31.77
C ALA A 107 -26.73 -18.27 -32.66
N PRO A 108 -25.81 -19.22 -32.28
CA PRO A 108 -25.12 -19.50 -30.99
C PRO A 108 -23.62 -19.95 -31.17
N PRO A 109 -23.02 -20.80 -30.31
CA PRO A 109 -22.53 -20.57 -28.94
C PRO A 109 -20.98 -20.54 -28.90
N VAL A 110 -20.36 -19.66 -28.10
CA VAL A 110 -18.92 -19.77 -27.79
C VAL A 110 -18.73 -19.91 -26.30
N LEU A 111 -18.31 -21.13 -25.94
CA LEU A 111 -17.63 -21.59 -24.74
C LEU A 111 -17.60 -20.64 -23.53
N GLN A 112 -18.28 -21.09 -22.47
CA GLN A 112 -18.12 -20.61 -21.10
C GLN A 112 -16.65 -20.45 -20.74
N GLN A 113 -16.21 -19.21 -20.55
CA GLN A 113 -15.09 -18.91 -19.67
C GLN A 113 -15.63 -18.03 -18.55
N VAL A 114 -15.72 -18.68 -17.39
CA VAL A 114 -16.06 -18.10 -16.09
C VAL A 114 -15.04 -17.01 -15.77
N PRO A 115 -15.45 -15.76 -15.48
CA PRO A 115 -14.59 -14.83 -14.76
C PRO A 115 -14.43 -15.38 -13.34
N LEU A 116 -13.22 -15.81 -12.98
CA LEU A 116 -12.88 -16.01 -11.57
C LEU A 116 -12.92 -14.63 -10.89
N ASP A 117 -13.99 -14.39 -10.14
CA ASP A 117 -13.98 -13.47 -9.00
C ASP A 117 -12.95 -13.97 -7.98
N ILE A 118 -11.72 -13.45 -8.05
CA ILE A 118 -10.80 -13.48 -6.91
C ILE A 118 -11.16 -12.30 -6.00
N SER A 119 -12.33 -12.43 -5.39
CA SER A 119 -12.69 -11.82 -4.12
C SER A 119 -12.06 -12.66 -3.02
N GLY A 120 -11.27 -12.04 -2.14
CA GLY A 120 -10.68 -12.69 -0.97
C GLY A 120 -9.17 -12.53 -0.91
N CYS A 121 -8.69 -11.34 -0.54
CA CYS A 121 -7.34 -11.21 0.02
C CYS A 121 -7.36 -11.73 1.47
N ASP A 122 -7.62 -13.03 1.65
CA ASP A 122 -7.23 -13.74 2.86
C ASP A 122 -5.73 -13.97 2.77
N VAL A 123 -4.96 -13.08 3.37
CA VAL A 123 -3.55 -13.34 3.65
C VAL A 123 -3.51 -14.20 4.90
N GLU A 124 -3.75 -15.50 4.73
CA GLU A 124 -3.25 -16.51 5.67
C GLU A 124 -1.73 -16.48 5.59
N ILE A 125 -1.08 -15.74 6.50
CA ILE A 125 0.34 -15.95 6.75
C ILE A 125 0.41 -17.22 7.59
N VAL A 126 0.75 -18.31 6.90
CA VAL A 126 1.04 -19.63 7.44
C VAL A 126 2.04 -19.48 8.60
N GLU A 127 1.63 -19.96 9.76
CA GLU A 127 2.50 -20.26 10.90
C GLU A 127 3.60 -21.22 10.45
N GLU A 128 4.85 -20.76 10.39
CA GLU A 128 5.99 -21.66 10.46
C GLU A 128 6.48 -21.70 11.91
N ILE A 129 5.80 -22.52 12.72
CA ILE A 129 6.30 -22.96 14.02
C ILE A 129 7.37 -24.03 13.72
N THR A 130 8.64 -23.66 13.70
CA THR A 130 9.72 -24.64 13.84
C THR A 130 9.85 -25.02 15.31
N GLN A 131 8.98 -25.92 15.78
CA GLN A 131 9.25 -26.70 16.97
C GLN A 131 10.15 -27.87 16.57
N ASN A 132 11.42 -27.82 16.96
CA ASN A 132 12.22 -29.03 17.16
C ASN A 132 12.74 -29.00 18.60
N LEU A 133 11.88 -29.48 19.51
CA LEU A 133 12.29 -29.99 20.82
C LEU A 133 11.93 -31.48 20.86
N PHE A 134 12.92 -32.29 21.22
CA PHE A 134 12.92 -33.65 21.80
C PHE A 134 14.18 -34.33 21.20
N GLY A 135 15.24 -34.64 21.93
CA GLY A 135 15.32 -35.06 23.32
C GLY A 135 15.86 -36.49 23.32
N GLN A 136 17.14 -36.65 23.64
CA GLN A 136 17.76 -37.69 24.49
C GLN A 136 19.29 -37.54 24.44
#